data_AF-A0A9W9WFG6-F1
#
_entry.id   AF-A0A9W9WFG6-F1
#
_cell.length_a   1.000
_cell.length_b   1.000
_cell.length_c   1.000
_cell.angle_alpha   90.00
_cell.angle_beta   90.00
_cell.angle_gamma   90.00
#
_symmetry.space_group_name_H-M   'P 1'
#
loop_
_entity.id
_entity.type
_entity.pdbx_description
1 polymer ?
#
loop_
_entity_poly.entity_id
_entity_poly.type
_entity_poly.pdbx_seq_one_letter_code
_entity_poly.pdbx_strand_id
1 'polypeptide(L)'
;MSIPNSPISADQVYSWIGRHLPEGPKPELVRPINYMRIVSATTILMAVVTALTVLSPYLLPIVQNRNLWAAISLIAILLFTSGQMFNHIRKVPYVAGDGKGGISYFAGGFQNQFGMETQIVAAIYAVLSFATIALALKVPRMEDVKGQQLAVLIWATVLFATYSFLLSVFKTKNGGYPFYLPPF
;
A
#
# COMPACT_ATOMS: atom_id res chain seq x y z
N MET A 1 7.25 -56.54 23.57
CA MET A 1 8.02 -55.33 23.18
C MET A 1 7.69 -55.07 21.72
N SER A 2 6.81 -54.11 21.45
CA SER A 2 6.24 -53.85 20.12
C SER A 2 7.29 -53.18 19.23
N ILE A 3 7.56 -53.79 18.07
CA ILE A 3 8.41 -53.20 17.03
C ILE A 3 7.63 -52.04 16.42
N PRO A 4 8.09 -50.78 16.52
CA PRO A 4 7.43 -49.68 15.84
C PRO A 4 7.64 -49.85 14.33
N ASN A 5 6.54 -50.04 13.60
CA ASN A 5 6.48 -50.25 12.14
C ASN A 5 6.86 -48.98 11.32
N SER A 6 7.59 -48.04 11.90
CA SER A 6 8.12 -46.88 11.20
C SER A 6 9.47 -47.23 10.56
N PRO A 7 9.70 -46.94 9.27
CA PRO A 7 10.99 -47.19 8.65
C PRO A 7 12.10 -46.46 9.42
N ILE A 8 13.05 -47.22 9.96
CA ILE A 8 14.17 -46.70 10.76
C ILE A 8 15.04 -45.86 9.81
N SER A 9 15.28 -44.59 10.18
CA SER A 9 16.12 -43.70 9.35
C SER A 9 17.58 -44.17 9.36
N ALA A 10 18.27 -44.02 8.23
CA ALA A 10 19.69 -44.42 8.12
C ALA A 10 20.57 -43.71 9.18
N ASP A 11 20.22 -42.49 9.58
CA ASP A 11 20.89 -41.74 10.64
C ASP A 11 20.73 -42.39 12.03
N GLN A 12 19.58 -43.02 12.31
CA GLN A 12 19.34 -43.75 13.55
C GLN A 12 20.13 -45.06 13.60
N VAL A 13 20.22 -45.80 12.49
CA VAL A 13 21.06 -47.00 12.40
C VAL A 13 22.54 -46.64 12.49
N TYR A 14 22.97 -45.59 11.78
CA TYR A 14 24.35 -45.13 11.80
C TYR A 14 24.80 -44.66 13.19
N SER A 15 23.95 -43.90 13.90
CA SER A 15 24.23 -43.46 15.28
C SER A 15 24.19 -44.61 16.29
N TRP A 16 23.37 -45.65 16.07
CA TRP A 16 23.39 -46.87 16.89
C TRP A 16 24.69 -47.66 16.69
N ILE A 17 25.12 -47.88 15.44
CA ILE A 17 26.39 -48.56 15.10
C ILE A 17 27.58 -47.79 15.67
N GLY A 18 27.60 -46.47 15.50
CA GLY A 18 28.70 -45.61 15.97
C GLY A 18 28.89 -45.57 17.49
N ARG A 19 27.87 -45.97 18.28
CA ARG A 19 27.94 -46.10 19.75
C ARG A 19 28.40 -47.48 20.23
N HIS A 20 28.25 -48.52 19.41
CA HIS A 20 28.56 -49.90 19.79
C HIS A 20 29.85 -50.44 19.14
N LEU A 21 30.49 -49.66 18.27
CA LEU A 21 31.76 -50.03 17.63
C LEU A 21 32.97 -49.50 18.44
N PRO A 22 34.02 -50.32 18.69
CA PRO A 22 35.29 -49.87 19.28
C PRO A 22 36.01 -48.83 18.40
N GLU A 23 36.96 -48.09 18.97
CA GLU A 23 37.68 -47.02 18.24
C GLU A 23 38.45 -47.59 17.04
N GLY A 24 38.00 -47.23 15.84
CA GLY A 24 38.51 -47.71 14.56
C GLY A 24 37.82 -46.98 13.39
N PRO A 25 38.20 -47.29 12.13
CA PRO A 25 37.61 -46.65 10.96
C PRO A 25 36.12 -46.97 10.84
N LYS A 26 35.27 -45.94 10.95
CA LYS A 26 33.82 -46.06 10.82
C LYS A 26 33.44 -45.97 9.33
N PRO A 27 32.48 -46.80 8.84
CA PRO A 27 32.03 -46.71 7.45
C PRO A 27 31.43 -45.33 7.17
N GLU A 28 31.68 -44.75 6.00
CA GLU A 28 31.15 -43.42 5.66
C GLU A 28 29.64 -43.48 5.36
N LEU A 29 28.87 -42.56 5.93
CA LEU A 29 27.46 -42.40 5.64
C LEU A 29 27.27 -41.68 4.29
N VAL A 30 27.21 -42.45 3.21
CA VAL A 30 26.92 -41.91 1.87
C VAL A 30 25.40 -41.81 1.69
N ARG A 31 24.89 -40.58 1.68
CA ARG A 31 23.47 -40.32 1.41
C ARG A 31 23.24 -40.32 -0.11
N PRO A 32 22.29 -41.11 -0.64
CA PRO A 32 21.99 -41.07 -2.06
C PRO A 32 21.48 -39.68 -2.45
N ILE A 33 21.93 -39.19 -3.62
CA ILE A 33 21.48 -37.92 -4.16
C ILE A 33 19.96 -38.00 -4.37
N ASN A 34 19.22 -37.04 -3.80
CA ASN A 34 17.77 -36.99 -3.96
C ASN A 34 17.41 -36.40 -5.34
N TYR A 35 17.40 -37.26 -6.35
CA TYR A 35 17.05 -36.91 -7.72
C TYR A 35 15.63 -36.32 -7.84
N MET A 36 14.67 -36.76 -7.02
CA MET A 36 13.32 -36.19 -7.00
C MET A 36 13.32 -34.71 -6.58
N ARG A 37 14.18 -34.34 -5.63
CA ARG A 37 14.34 -32.93 -5.21
C ARG A 37 14.97 -32.09 -6.32
N ILE A 38 15.95 -32.64 -7.03
CA ILE A 38 16.60 -31.96 -8.16
C ILE A 38 15.60 -31.76 -9.30
N VAL A 39 14.91 -32.84 -9.72
CA VAL A 39 13.92 -32.80 -10.80
C VAL A 39 12.77 -31.84 -10.48
N SER A 40 12.23 -31.88 -9.26
CA SER A 40 11.17 -30.95 -8.85
C SER A 40 11.65 -29.49 -8.81
N ALA A 41 12.85 -29.23 -8.27
CA ALA A 41 13.42 -27.88 -8.28
C ALA A 41 13.65 -27.36 -9.71
N THR A 42 14.20 -28.19 -10.60
CA THR A 42 14.41 -27.83 -12.02
C THR A 42 13.08 -27.58 -12.73
N THR A 43 12.08 -28.41 -12.48
CA THR A 43 10.75 -28.26 -13.10
C THR A 43 10.08 -26.96 -12.64
N ILE A 44 10.15 -26.64 -11.35
CA ILE A 44 9.62 -25.38 -10.80
C ILE A 44 10.35 -24.18 -11.41
N LEU A 45 11.69 -24.25 -11.49
CA LEU A 45 12.48 -23.17 -12.08
C LEU A 45 12.10 -22.94 -13.55
N MET A 46 12.01 -24.01 -14.34
CA MET A 46 11.57 -23.94 -15.74
C MET A 46 10.15 -23.40 -15.88
N ALA A 47 9.24 -23.81 -14.99
CA ALA A 47 7.87 -23.30 -14.96
C ALA A 47 7.83 -21.79 -14.66
N VAL A 48 8.62 -21.32 -13.69
CA VAL A 48 8.72 -19.89 -13.35
C VAL A 48 9.32 -19.09 -14.52
N VAL A 49 10.39 -19.58 -15.15
CA VAL A 49 11.00 -18.93 -16.31
C VAL A 49 10.01 -18.86 -17.47
N THR A 50 9.29 -19.94 -17.74
CA THR A 50 8.26 -19.99 -18.79
C THR A 50 7.12 -19.02 -18.48
N ALA A 51 6.64 -18.99 -17.24
CA ALA A 51 5.61 -18.04 -16.82
C ALA A 51 6.07 -16.59 -16.96
N LEU A 52 7.28 -16.25 -16.51
CA LEU A 52 7.83 -14.91 -16.63
C LEU A 52 8.03 -14.49 -18.08
N THR A 53 8.56 -15.37 -18.94
CA THR A 53 8.77 -15.06 -20.36
C THR A 53 7.45 -14.87 -21.10
N VAL A 54 6.44 -15.72 -20.87
CA VAL A 54 5.11 -15.60 -21.48
C VAL A 54 4.35 -14.38 -20.95
N LEU A 55 4.47 -14.04 -19.67
CA LEU A 55 3.82 -12.88 -19.07
C LEU A 55 4.56 -11.56 -19.34
N SER A 56 5.86 -11.62 -19.66
CA SER A 56 6.69 -10.43 -19.89
C SER A 56 6.13 -9.45 -20.92
N PRO A 57 5.65 -9.83 -22.13
CA PRO A 57 5.12 -8.85 -23.08
C PRO A 57 3.85 -8.15 -22.59
N TYR A 58 3.10 -8.76 -21.66
CA TYR A 58 1.88 -8.18 -21.11
C TYR A 58 2.15 -7.31 -19.87
N LEU A 59 3.09 -7.73 -19.01
CA LEU A 59 3.40 -7.03 -17.76
C LEU A 59 4.42 -5.90 -17.95
N LEU A 60 5.41 -6.07 -18.83
CA LEU A 60 6.47 -5.07 -19.04
C LEU A 60 5.92 -3.70 -19.44
N PRO A 61 4.95 -3.57 -20.38
CA PRO A 61 4.39 -2.26 -20.73
C PRO A 61 3.68 -1.58 -19.56
N ILE A 62 3.04 -2.36 -18.68
CA ILE A 62 2.33 -1.85 -17.50
C ILE A 62 3.35 -1.38 -16.46
N VAL A 63 4.34 -2.23 -16.14
CA VAL A 63 5.37 -1.94 -15.15
C VAL A 63 6.33 -0.84 -15.60
N GLN A 64 6.55 -0.66 -16.91
CA GLN A 64 7.40 0.42 -17.41
C GLN A 64 6.64 1.74 -17.61
N ASN A 65 5.32 1.77 -17.41
CA ASN A 65 4.53 2.98 -17.60
C ASN A 65 4.79 4.01 -16.50
N ARG A 66 5.49 5.10 -16.84
CA ARG A 66 5.78 6.20 -15.91
C ARG A 66 4.52 6.86 -15.35
N ASN A 67 3.46 6.97 -16.13
CA ASN A 67 2.21 7.60 -15.68
C ASN A 67 1.51 6.73 -14.62
N LEU A 68 1.61 5.40 -14.75
CA LEU A 68 1.08 4.48 -13.74
C LEU A 68 1.80 4.67 -12.40
N TRP A 69 3.13 4.69 -12.41
CA TRP A 69 3.89 4.94 -11.19
C TRP A 69 3.63 6.32 -10.60
N ALA A 70 3.55 7.36 -11.44
CA ALA A 70 3.19 8.70 -10.97
C ALA A 70 1.82 8.70 -10.29
N ALA A 71 0.82 8.03 -10.85
CA ALA A 71 -0.52 7.92 -10.26
C ALA A 71 -0.50 7.14 -8.93
N ILE A 72 0.18 5.99 -8.89
CA ILE A 72 0.30 5.17 -7.68
C ILE A 72 1.01 5.95 -6.57
N SER A 73 2.14 6.60 -6.87
CA SER A 73 2.88 7.41 -5.91
C SER A 73 2.04 8.58 -5.39
N LEU A 74 1.29 9.25 -6.27
CA LEU A 74 0.41 10.35 -5.87
C LEU A 74 -0.70 9.88 -4.93
N ILE A 75 -1.36 8.75 -5.24
CA ILE A 75 -2.38 8.14 -4.36
C ILE A 75 -1.77 7.77 -3.00
N ALA A 76 -0.58 7.16 -3.00
CA ALA A 76 0.10 6.79 -1.76
C ALA A 76 0.43 8.01 -0.89
N ILE A 77 0.95 9.08 -1.48
CA ILE A 77 1.25 10.33 -0.76
C ILE A 77 -0.04 10.91 -0.16
N LEU A 78 -1.14 10.96 -0.91
CA LEU A 78 -2.42 11.48 -0.41
C LEU A 78 -2.98 10.66 0.76
N LEU A 79 -2.91 9.32 0.66
CA LEU A 79 -3.37 8.43 1.73
C LEU A 79 -2.53 8.54 3.00
N PHE A 80 -1.20 8.66 2.87
CA PHE A 80 -0.32 8.74 4.03
C PHE A 80 -0.31 10.12 4.68
N THR A 81 -0.50 11.19 3.91
CA THR A 81 -0.58 12.56 4.43
C THR A 81 -1.92 12.91 5.07
N SER A 82 -3.01 12.20 4.75
CA SER A 82 -4.34 12.43 5.36
C SER A 82 -4.49 11.87 6.78
N GLY A 83 -3.55 11.02 7.23
CA GLY A 83 -3.60 10.41 8.56
C GLY A 83 -4.07 8.95 8.61
N GLN A 84 -4.09 8.23 7.47
CA GLN A 84 -4.57 6.84 7.43
C GLN A 84 -3.82 5.89 8.38
N MET A 85 -2.53 6.13 8.63
CA MET A 85 -1.74 5.34 9.58
C MET A 85 -2.17 5.57 11.04
N PHE A 86 -2.61 6.78 11.39
CA PHE A 86 -3.16 7.06 12.72
C PHE A 86 -4.40 6.18 12.97
N ASN A 87 -5.29 6.11 11.98
CA ASN A 87 -6.49 5.29 12.06
C ASN A 87 -6.16 3.80 12.18
N HIS A 88 -5.18 3.33 11.42
CA HIS A 88 -4.77 1.92 11.43
C HIS A 88 -4.19 1.51 12.80
N ILE A 89 -3.32 2.34 13.39
CA ILE A 89 -2.68 2.04 14.68
C ILE A 89 -3.71 2.12 15.81
N ARG A 90 -4.52 3.17 15.85
CA ARG A 90 -5.44 3.44 16.98
C ARG A 90 -6.80 2.79 16.86
N LYS A 91 -7.10 2.12 15.73
CA LYS A 91 -8.39 1.45 15.46
C LYS A 91 -9.58 2.36 15.75
N VAL A 92 -9.50 3.60 15.27
CA VAL A 92 -10.54 4.62 15.51
C VAL A 92 -11.86 4.24 14.84
N PRO A 93 -13.01 4.65 15.40
CA PRO A 93 -14.31 4.42 14.77
C PRO A 93 -14.40 5.18 13.43
N TYR A 94 -15.19 4.62 12.50
CA TYR A 94 -15.37 5.21 11.18
C TYR A 94 -16.21 6.50 11.24
N VAL A 95 -17.27 6.48 12.05
CA VAL A 95 -18.13 7.60 12.44
C VAL A 95 -18.49 7.44 13.92
N ALA A 96 -18.80 8.53 14.61
CA ALA A 96 -19.28 8.50 15.98
C ALA A 96 -20.60 9.25 16.11
N GLY A 97 -21.41 8.91 17.11
CA GLY A 97 -22.62 9.66 17.42
C GLY A 97 -22.28 11.00 18.10
N ASP A 98 -23.02 12.06 17.78
CA ASP A 98 -22.89 13.41 18.37
C ASP A 98 -23.45 13.49 19.82
N GLY A 99 -23.79 12.36 20.45
CA GLY A 99 -24.41 12.31 21.78
C GLY A 99 -25.84 12.86 21.86
N LYS A 100 -26.35 13.49 20.79
CA LYS A 100 -27.70 14.08 20.66
C LYS A 100 -28.60 13.34 19.67
N GLY A 101 -28.24 12.11 19.31
CA GLY A 101 -28.96 11.30 18.31
C GLY A 101 -28.55 11.52 16.85
N GLY A 102 -27.56 12.38 16.58
CA GLY A 102 -26.96 12.61 15.26
C GLY A 102 -25.63 11.86 15.04
N ILE A 103 -25.12 11.89 13.81
CA ILE A 103 -23.79 11.36 13.45
C ILE A 103 -22.81 12.54 13.36
N SER A 104 -21.70 12.46 14.09
CA SER A 104 -20.57 13.37 13.95
C SER A 104 -19.53 12.78 13.00
N TYR A 105 -19.30 13.49 11.89
CA TYR A 105 -18.27 13.17 10.90
C TYR A 105 -16.89 13.68 11.29
N PHE A 106 -16.81 14.63 12.24
CA PHE A 106 -15.56 15.20 12.72
C PHE A 106 -15.37 15.00 14.23
N ALA A 107 -14.22 14.47 14.63
CA ALA A 107 -13.86 14.24 16.01
C ALA A 107 -13.47 15.57 16.67
N GLY A 108 -13.95 15.77 17.90
CA GLY A 108 -13.57 16.92 18.70
C GLY A 108 -12.09 16.89 19.10
N GLY A 109 -11.44 18.04 18.94
CA GLY A 109 -10.04 18.25 19.30
C GLY A 109 -9.03 17.74 18.26
N PHE A 110 -7.78 18.17 18.40
CA PHE A 110 -6.70 17.86 17.45
C PHE A 110 -6.12 16.45 17.58
N GLN A 111 -6.23 15.85 18.76
CA GLN A 111 -5.62 14.55 19.05
C GLN A 111 -6.49 13.36 18.64
N ASN A 112 -7.76 13.61 18.33
CA ASN A 112 -8.72 12.58 17.93
C ASN A 112 -9.05 12.73 16.44
N GLN A 113 -9.24 11.59 15.79
CA GLN A 113 -9.55 11.53 14.37
C GLN A 113 -10.51 10.36 14.09
N PHE A 114 -11.43 10.54 13.13
CA PHE A 114 -12.28 9.45 12.64
C PHE A 114 -11.82 8.90 11.29
N GLY A 115 -12.26 7.68 11.00
CA GLY A 115 -12.08 7.04 9.69
C GLY A 115 -12.58 7.92 8.56
N MET A 116 -13.83 8.41 8.67
CA MET A 116 -14.42 9.27 7.65
C MET A 116 -13.64 10.59 7.45
N GLU A 117 -13.15 11.22 8.53
CA GLU A 117 -12.37 12.46 8.42
C GLU A 117 -11.15 12.29 7.51
N THR A 118 -10.40 11.20 7.66
CA THR A 118 -9.22 10.95 6.80
C THR A 118 -9.58 10.82 5.33
N GLN A 119 -10.74 10.25 5.01
CA GLN A 119 -11.18 10.10 3.62
C GLN A 119 -11.61 11.44 3.03
N ILE A 120 -12.34 12.24 3.80
CA ILE A 120 -12.73 13.60 3.41
C ILE A 120 -11.47 14.44 3.16
N VAL A 121 -10.51 14.44 4.08
CA VAL A 121 -9.26 15.20 3.94
C VAL A 121 -8.42 14.69 2.75
N ALA A 122 -8.34 13.37 2.54
CA ALA A 122 -7.66 12.80 1.38
C ALA A 122 -8.31 13.25 0.06
N ALA A 123 -9.64 13.30 -0.02
CA ALA A 123 -10.35 13.79 -1.19
C ALA A 123 -10.10 15.28 -1.45
N ILE A 124 -10.09 16.11 -0.39
CA ILE A 124 -9.76 17.54 -0.50
C ILE A 124 -8.34 17.73 -1.06
N TYR A 125 -7.36 17.01 -0.51
CA TYR A 125 -5.97 17.06 -1.00
C TYR A 125 -5.84 16.53 -2.45
N ALA A 126 -6.62 15.52 -2.83
CA ALA A 126 -6.67 15.03 -4.20
C ALA A 126 -7.16 16.11 -5.18
N VAL A 127 -8.25 16.81 -4.85
CA VAL A 127 -8.79 17.89 -5.70
C VAL A 127 -7.81 19.05 -5.79
N LEU A 128 -7.21 19.48 -4.67
CA LEU A 128 -6.22 20.57 -4.65
C LEU A 128 -4.98 20.25 -5.48
N SER A 129 -4.41 19.05 -5.31
CA SER A 129 -3.24 18.61 -6.07
C SER A 129 -3.57 18.49 -7.55
N PHE A 130 -4.71 17.92 -7.92
CA PHE A 130 -5.14 17.80 -9.31
C PHE A 130 -5.37 19.17 -9.96
N ALA A 131 -6.04 20.09 -9.27
CA ALA A 131 -6.26 21.46 -9.77
C ALA A 131 -4.92 22.18 -9.99
N THR A 132 -3.97 22.03 -9.07
CA THR A 132 -2.63 22.63 -9.19
C THR A 132 -1.85 22.03 -10.36
N ILE A 133 -1.86 20.70 -10.51
CA ILE A 133 -1.20 20.00 -11.62
C ILE A 133 -1.83 20.38 -12.96
N ALA A 134 -3.16 20.49 -13.03
CA ALA A 134 -3.87 20.90 -14.24
C ALA A 134 -3.48 22.33 -14.65
N LEU A 135 -3.48 23.28 -13.70
CA LEU A 135 -3.04 24.66 -13.94
C LEU A 135 -1.58 24.75 -14.39
N ALA A 136 -0.69 23.98 -13.77
CA ALA A 136 0.75 24.06 -14.05
C ALA A 136 1.16 23.33 -15.34
N LEU A 137 0.55 22.18 -15.65
CA LEU A 137 1.05 21.28 -16.71
C LEU A 137 0.10 21.11 -17.90
N LYS A 138 -1.21 21.28 -17.71
CA LYS A 138 -2.22 21.04 -18.76
C LYS A 138 -2.65 22.33 -19.42
N VAL A 139 -3.00 23.35 -18.63
CA VAL A 139 -3.50 24.64 -19.14
C VAL A 139 -2.51 25.36 -20.07
N PRO A 140 -1.19 25.41 -19.80
CA PRO A 140 -0.24 26.09 -20.69
C PRO A 140 -0.03 25.41 -22.05
N ARG A 141 -0.52 24.16 -22.21
CA ARG A 141 -0.37 23.38 -23.45
C ARG A 141 -1.60 23.46 -24.36
N MET A 142 -2.60 24.26 -23.99
CA MET A 142 -3.81 24.44 -24.80
C MET A 142 -3.52 25.40 -25.96
N GLU A 143 -3.91 25.00 -27.18
CA GLU A 143 -3.67 25.81 -28.39
C GLU A 143 -4.65 26.99 -28.53
N ASP A 144 -5.89 26.83 -28.05
CA ASP A 144 -6.90 27.89 -28.10
C ASP A 144 -6.76 28.84 -26.89
N VAL A 145 -6.55 30.13 -27.19
CA VAL A 145 -6.39 31.20 -26.20
C VAL A 145 -7.66 31.38 -25.36
N LYS A 146 -8.86 31.28 -25.96
CA LYS A 146 -10.13 31.44 -25.23
C LYS A 146 -10.38 30.25 -24.31
N GLY A 147 -10.17 29.04 -24.82
CA GLY A 147 -10.20 27.81 -24.01
C GLY A 147 -9.20 27.83 -22.86
N GLN A 148 -7.98 28.31 -23.08
CA GLN A 148 -6.96 28.46 -22.05
C GLN A 148 -7.40 29.42 -20.94
N GLN A 149 -7.90 30.62 -21.29
CA GLN A 149 -8.39 31.59 -20.30
C GLN A 149 -9.54 31.03 -19.46
N LEU A 150 -10.51 30.36 -20.09
CA LEU A 150 -11.61 29.73 -19.40
C LEU A 150 -11.12 28.61 -18.46
N ALA A 151 -10.17 27.79 -18.92
CA ALA A 151 -9.59 26.73 -18.11
C ALA A 151 -8.83 27.28 -16.89
N VAL A 152 -8.05 28.36 -17.05
CA VAL A 152 -7.41 29.05 -15.91
C VAL A 152 -8.47 29.47 -14.89
N LEU A 153 -9.53 30.13 -15.35
CA LEU A 153 -10.58 30.65 -14.45
C LEU A 153 -11.27 29.51 -13.71
N ILE A 154 -11.68 28.45 -14.41
CA ILE A 154 -12.34 27.28 -13.81
C ILE A 154 -11.42 26.64 -12.75
N TRP A 155 -10.18 26.31 -13.11
CA TRP A 155 -9.28 25.62 -12.18
C TRP A 155 -8.87 26.51 -11.01
N ALA A 156 -8.70 27.82 -11.22
CA ALA A 156 -8.44 28.78 -10.15
C ALA A 156 -9.63 28.87 -9.18
N THR A 157 -10.86 28.92 -9.69
CA THR A 157 -12.08 28.90 -8.86
C THR A 157 -12.20 27.60 -8.07
N VAL A 158 -11.97 26.45 -8.69
CA VAL A 158 -12.00 25.14 -8.00
C VAL A 158 -10.94 25.09 -6.90
N LEU A 159 -9.71 25.55 -7.18
CA LEU A 159 -8.63 25.59 -6.21
C LEU A 159 -8.98 26.51 -5.04
N PHE A 160 -9.47 27.71 -5.31
CA PHE A 160 -9.87 28.67 -4.28
C PHE A 160 -11.01 28.14 -3.41
N ALA A 161 -12.08 27.61 -4.01
CA ALA A 161 -13.23 27.07 -3.29
C ALA A 161 -12.86 25.86 -2.41
N THR A 162 -12.03 24.96 -2.95
CA THR A 162 -11.59 23.77 -2.21
C THR A 162 -10.65 24.15 -1.06
N TYR A 163 -9.79 25.15 -1.25
CA TYR A 163 -8.91 25.67 -0.19
C TYR A 163 -9.71 26.39 0.91
N SER A 164 -10.72 27.16 0.54
CA SER A 164 -11.70 27.74 1.49
C SER A 164 -12.37 26.64 2.33
N PHE A 165 -12.83 25.56 1.69
CA PHE A 165 -13.42 24.42 2.39
C PHE A 165 -12.43 23.73 3.35
N LEU A 166 -11.16 23.55 2.94
CA LEU A 166 -10.12 23.01 3.80
C LEU A 166 -9.93 23.86 5.07
N LEU A 167 -9.88 25.19 4.94
CA LEU A 167 -9.77 26.10 6.09
C LEU A 167 -10.99 26.04 7.00
N SER A 168 -12.20 25.90 6.44
CA SER A 168 -13.43 25.74 7.20
C SER A 168 -13.38 24.46 8.07
N VAL A 169 -12.98 23.32 7.49
CA VAL A 169 -12.77 22.05 8.20
C VAL A 169 -11.69 22.19 9.30
N PHE A 170 -10.58 22.84 8.98
CA PHE A 170 -9.51 23.08 9.95
C PHE A 170 -9.99 23.92 11.14
N LYS A 171 -10.79 24.95 10.88
CA LYS A 171 -11.39 25.82 11.89
C LYS A 171 -12.42 25.09 12.75
N THR A 172 -13.16 24.13 12.20
CA THR A 172 -14.05 23.26 13.00
C THR A 172 -13.26 22.49 14.07
N LYS A 173 -12.05 22.00 13.74
CA LYS A 173 -11.16 21.38 14.74
C LYS A 173 -10.48 22.40 15.65
N ASN A 174 -10.19 23.60 15.14
CA ASN A 174 -9.53 24.68 15.85
C ASN A 174 -10.42 25.92 15.99
N GLY A 175 -11.33 25.91 16.95
CA GLY A 175 -12.26 27.04 17.16
C GLY A 175 -11.58 28.40 17.39
N GLY A 176 -10.31 28.40 17.82
CA GLY A 176 -9.51 29.62 17.99
C GLY A 176 -8.86 30.15 16.70
N TYR A 177 -9.04 29.51 15.54
CA TYR A 177 -8.41 29.93 14.30
C TYR A 177 -9.10 31.18 13.71
N PRO A 178 -8.39 32.33 13.57
CA PRO A 178 -9.02 33.61 13.26
C PRO A 178 -9.28 33.82 11.76
N PHE A 179 -8.60 33.08 10.88
CA PHE A 179 -8.68 33.27 9.44
C PHE A 179 -9.74 32.36 8.80
N TYR A 180 -10.45 32.89 7.81
CA TYR A 180 -11.38 32.13 6.98
C TYR A 180 -11.41 32.75 5.58
N LEU A 181 -11.83 31.98 4.59
CA LEU A 181 -12.01 32.44 3.23
C LEU A 181 -13.44 32.10 2.82
N PRO A 182 -14.23 33.05 2.31
CA PRO A 182 -15.55 32.74 1.74
C PRO A 182 -15.40 31.76 0.56
N PRO A 183 -16.39 30.90 0.27
CA PRO A 183 -17.79 30.96 0.72
C PRO A 183 -18.12 30.16 2.00
N PHE A 184 -17.14 29.50 2.63
CA PHE A 184 -17.34 28.59 3.78
C PHE A 184 -16.66 29.04 5.08
#